data_AF-A0A7K0LBQ5-F1
#
_entry.id   AF-A0A7K0LBQ5-F1
#
_cell.length_a   1.000
_cell.length_b   1.000
_cell.length_c   1.000
_cell.angle_alpha   90.00
_cell.angle_beta   90.00
_cell.angle_gamma   90.00
#
_symmetry.space_group_name_H-M   'P 1'
#
loop_
_entity.id
_entity.type
_entity.pdbx_description
1 polymer ?
#
loop_
_entity_poly.entity_id
_entity_poly.type
_entity_poly.pdbx_seq_one_letter_code
_entity_poly.pdbx_strand_id
1 'polypeptide(L)'
;AFTHNESSHQLPINAPPHSLHGTVLDVEWQIKEHSDTHVVLRTTFDQRWPFGGRIEQRIDVSENSVLLTLTAFAEREDMPIQVGWHPWFVKPIALDAPFAQMLLRDDEGITTTEIIRTSFASTHEGITDDCFIAESISPVLSFSDGIQLSLASDCSHWVVYDKPAHATCVEPQSGPPDAINTCPTVIARGQSLSRWFRLTVAGYRQVE
;
A
#
# COMPACT_ATOMS: atom_id res chain seq x y z
N ALA A 1 -10.67 1.68 16.84
CA ALA A 1 -12.03 1.27 16.41
C ALA A 1 -12.43 2.09 15.19
N PHE A 2 -13.51 1.71 14.52
CA PHE A 2 -14.20 2.54 13.54
C PHE A 2 -15.71 2.31 13.63
N THR A 3 -16.51 3.17 13.00
CA THR A 3 -17.97 3.03 12.95
C THR A 3 -18.43 2.76 11.52
N HIS A 4 -19.27 1.75 11.33
CA HIS A 4 -19.92 1.46 10.06
C HIS A 4 -21.37 1.04 10.30
N ASN A 5 -22.32 1.61 9.55
CA ASN A 5 -23.76 1.36 9.73
C ASN A 5 -24.20 1.45 11.21
N GLU A 6 -23.83 2.54 11.88
CA GLU A 6 -24.15 2.82 13.30
C GLU A 6 -23.53 1.83 14.31
N SER A 7 -22.76 0.84 13.86
CA SER A 7 -22.09 -0.16 14.69
C SER A 7 -20.62 0.18 14.86
N SER A 8 -20.13 0.07 16.10
CA SER A 8 -18.69 0.23 16.39
C SER A 8 -17.97 -1.10 16.25
N HIS A 9 -16.84 -1.08 15.55
CA HIS A 9 -15.99 -2.23 15.29
C HIS A 9 -14.59 -2.00 15.86
N GLN A 10 -14.11 -2.90 16.70
CA GLN A 10 -12.75 -2.86 17.25
C GLN A 10 -11.86 -3.85 16.51
N LEU A 11 -10.85 -3.31 15.81
CA LEU A 11 -9.78 -4.12 15.24
C LEU A 11 -8.76 -4.52 16.31
N PRO A 12 -7.99 -5.60 16.13
CA PRO A 12 -6.90 -5.95 17.04
C PRO A 12 -5.88 -4.81 17.17
N ILE A 13 -5.47 -4.53 18.40
CA ILE A 13 -4.43 -3.52 18.71
C ILE A 13 -3.07 -4.22 18.69
N ASN A 14 -2.45 -4.29 17.51
CA ASN A 14 -1.14 -4.91 17.28
C ASN A 14 0.01 -3.89 17.27
N ALA A 15 -0.28 -2.59 17.30
CA ALA A 15 0.70 -1.51 17.45
C ALA A 15 0.14 -0.45 18.42
N PRO A 16 0.17 -0.70 19.75
CA PRO A 16 -0.54 0.13 20.73
C PRO A 16 -0.23 1.64 20.60
N PRO A 17 -1.26 2.51 20.62
CA PRO A 17 -2.67 2.21 20.88
C PRO A 17 -3.50 1.80 19.63
N HIS A 18 -2.87 1.70 18.46
CA HIS A 18 -3.55 1.54 17.17
C HIS A 18 -3.59 0.09 16.64
N SER A 19 -4.42 -0.09 15.62
CA SER A 19 -4.39 -1.26 14.74
C SER A 19 -3.58 -0.90 13.48
N LEU A 20 -2.73 -1.82 13.02
CA LEU A 20 -1.78 -1.57 11.95
C LEU A 20 -1.73 -2.74 10.96
N HIS A 21 -1.64 -2.43 9.66
CA HIS A 21 -1.46 -3.38 8.56
C HIS A 21 -2.58 -4.41 8.32
N GLY A 22 -3.82 -4.09 8.72
CA GLY A 22 -5.00 -4.84 8.32
C GLY A 22 -5.11 -6.24 8.93
N THR A 23 -5.88 -7.11 8.28
CA THR A 23 -6.29 -8.42 8.83
C THR A 23 -5.75 -9.63 8.06
N VAL A 24 -4.97 -9.39 7.01
CA VAL A 24 -4.50 -10.44 6.08
C VAL A 24 -2.98 -10.48 5.88
N LEU A 25 -2.24 -9.63 6.60
CA LEU A 25 -0.77 -9.61 6.56
C LEU A 25 -0.17 -10.91 7.14
N ASP A 26 -0.76 -11.40 8.22
CA ASP A 26 -0.22 -12.47 9.06
C ASP A 26 -1.00 -13.79 8.91
N VAL A 27 -1.74 -13.94 7.82
CA VAL A 27 -2.55 -15.14 7.54
C VAL A 27 -1.98 -15.94 6.38
N GLU A 28 -2.31 -17.23 6.34
CA GLU A 28 -2.01 -18.07 5.20
C GLU A 28 -2.86 -17.70 3.98
N TRP A 29 -2.22 -17.68 2.81
CA TRP A 29 -2.87 -17.50 1.52
C TRP A 29 -2.81 -18.79 0.72
N GLN A 30 -3.94 -19.21 0.18
CA GLN A 30 -4.03 -20.43 -0.62
C GLN A 30 -3.74 -20.13 -2.08
N ILE A 31 -2.86 -20.92 -2.71
CA ILE A 31 -2.68 -20.90 -4.16
C ILE A 31 -3.95 -21.43 -4.81
N LYS A 32 -4.55 -20.63 -5.70
CA LYS A 32 -5.74 -21.01 -6.49
C LYS A 32 -5.42 -21.33 -7.92
N GLU A 33 -4.40 -20.69 -8.45
CA GLU A 33 -3.92 -20.84 -9.82
C GLU A 33 -2.44 -20.49 -9.85
N HIS A 34 -1.64 -21.20 -10.65
CA HIS A 34 -0.27 -20.80 -10.93
C HIS A 34 0.18 -21.29 -12.31
N SER A 35 1.15 -20.59 -12.87
CA SER A 35 1.88 -20.91 -14.09
C SER A 35 3.34 -20.48 -13.94
N ASP A 36 4.13 -20.59 -15.00
CA ASP A 36 5.50 -20.05 -15.04
C ASP A 36 5.54 -18.51 -14.97
N THR A 37 4.43 -17.84 -15.30
CA THR A 37 4.37 -16.37 -15.41
C THR A 37 3.38 -15.72 -14.46
N HIS A 38 2.61 -16.48 -13.69
CA HIS A 38 1.70 -15.88 -12.70
C HIS A 38 1.31 -16.81 -11.56
N VAL A 39 0.83 -16.23 -10.47
CA VAL A 39 0.14 -16.92 -9.38
C VAL A 39 -1.06 -16.12 -8.91
N VAL A 40 -2.14 -16.82 -8.55
CA VAL A 40 -3.29 -16.25 -7.85
C VAL A 40 -3.35 -16.86 -6.46
N LEU A 41 -3.22 -15.99 -5.47
CA LEU A 41 -3.31 -16.30 -4.06
C LEU A 41 -4.67 -15.80 -3.54
N ARG A 42 -5.31 -16.54 -2.65
CA ARG A 42 -6.58 -16.13 -2.03
C ARG A 42 -6.57 -16.42 -0.54
N THR A 43 -7.13 -15.50 0.24
CA THR A 43 -7.54 -15.75 1.62
C THR A 43 -8.94 -15.17 1.88
N THR A 44 -9.57 -15.61 2.96
CA THR A 44 -10.90 -15.14 3.39
C THR A 44 -10.75 -14.27 4.62
N PHE A 45 -11.57 -13.23 4.72
CA PHE A 45 -11.61 -12.38 5.91
C PHE A 45 -12.08 -13.19 7.12
N ASP A 46 -11.29 -13.18 8.18
CA ASP A 46 -11.63 -13.84 9.45
C ASP A 46 -12.46 -12.92 10.37
N GLN A 47 -12.64 -13.34 11.62
CA GLN A 47 -13.42 -12.61 12.63
C GLN A 47 -12.92 -11.18 12.90
N ARG A 48 -11.64 -10.86 12.60
CA ARG A 48 -11.08 -9.51 12.73
C ARG A 48 -11.70 -8.53 11.72
N TRP A 49 -12.29 -9.05 10.65
CA TRP A 49 -13.02 -8.27 9.66
C TRP A 49 -14.46 -8.80 9.51
N PRO A 50 -15.39 -8.31 10.35
CA PRO A 50 -16.66 -8.97 10.61
C PRO A 50 -17.72 -8.72 9.54
N PHE A 51 -17.34 -8.29 8.32
CA PHE A 51 -18.24 -8.19 7.16
C PHE A 51 -18.11 -9.40 6.23
N GLY A 52 -17.09 -10.24 6.44
CA GLY A 52 -16.84 -11.43 5.61
C GLY A 52 -16.39 -11.08 4.20
N GLY A 53 -16.38 -12.10 3.34
CA GLY A 53 -15.81 -12.00 2.00
C GLY A 53 -14.37 -12.50 1.94
N ARG A 54 -13.68 -12.09 0.88
CA ARG A 54 -12.34 -12.61 0.55
C ARG A 54 -11.49 -11.57 -0.14
N ILE A 55 -10.20 -11.86 -0.21
CA ILE A 55 -9.23 -11.07 -0.96
C ILE A 55 -8.37 -11.98 -1.83
N GLU A 56 -8.06 -11.52 -3.03
CA GLU A 56 -7.17 -12.19 -3.97
C GLU A 56 -6.00 -11.30 -4.32
N GLN A 57 -4.83 -11.92 -4.44
CA GLN A 57 -3.61 -11.29 -4.94
C GLN A 57 -3.18 -12.09 -6.16
N ARG A 58 -3.21 -11.44 -7.32
CA ARG A 58 -2.58 -11.95 -8.53
C ARG A 58 -1.20 -11.31 -8.65
N ILE A 59 -0.20 -12.13 -8.94
CA ILE A 59 1.16 -11.70 -9.24
C ILE A 59 1.46 -12.19 -10.65
N ASP A 60 1.65 -11.28 -11.57
CA ASP A 60 2.10 -11.54 -12.94
C ASP A 60 3.57 -11.15 -13.06
N VAL A 61 4.39 -12.01 -13.65
CA VAL A 61 5.81 -11.75 -13.92
C VAL A 61 6.06 -11.76 -15.42
N SER A 62 6.94 -10.87 -15.84
CA SER A 62 7.46 -10.75 -17.20
C SER A 62 8.98 -10.60 -17.13
N GLU A 63 9.63 -10.46 -18.29
CA GLU A 63 11.09 -10.34 -18.36
C GLU A 63 11.65 -9.19 -17.50
N ASN A 64 10.94 -8.06 -17.42
CA ASN A 64 11.43 -6.86 -16.73
C ASN A 64 10.44 -6.25 -15.73
N SER A 65 9.31 -6.89 -15.46
CA SER A 65 8.32 -6.34 -14.55
C SER A 65 7.54 -7.38 -13.75
N VAL A 66 7.10 -6.96 -12.58
CA VAL A 66 6.13 -7.65 -11.73
C VAL A 66 4.90 -6.77 -11.60
N LEU A 67 3.72 -7.31 -11.93
CA LEU A 67 2.43 -6.67 -11.74
C LEU A 67 1.68 -7.41 -10.63
N LEU A 68 1.38 -6.68 -9.57
CA LEU A 68 0.57 -7.12 -8.45
C LEU A 68 -0.85 -6.56 -8.66
N THR A 69 -1.86 -7.39 -8.51
CA THR A 69 -3.26 -6.96 -8.50
C THR A 69 -3.92 -7.50 -7.24
N LEU A 70 -4.49 -6.61 -6.43
CA LEU A 70 -5.22 -6.97 -5.20
C LEU A 70 -6.70 -6.70 -5.41
N THR A 71 -7.54 -7.71 -5.19
CA THR A 71 -8.99 -7.60 -5.34
C THR A 71 -9.70 -8.08 -4.08
N ALA A 72 -10.40 -7.17 -3.40
CA ALA A 72 -11.24 -7.48 -2.25
C ALA A 72 -12.70 -7.62 -2.68
N PHE A 73 -13.38 -8.67 -2.22
CA PHE A 73 -14.74 -9.02 -2.59
C PHE A 73 -15.66 -8.95 -1.37
N ALA A 74 -16.72 -8.15 -1.46
CA ALA A 74 -17.78 -8.09 -0.47
C ALA A 74 -18.81 -9.19 -0.76
N GLU A 75 -18.79 -10.29 -0.01
CA GLU A 75 -19.63 -11.44 -0.34
C GLU A 75 -20.88 -11.56 0.55
N ARG A 76 -20.83 -11.07 1.79
CA ARG A 76 -21.94 -11.22 2.74
C ARG A 76 -22.76 -9.94 2.91
N GLU A 77 -22.10 -8.81 3.04
CA GLU A 77 -22.71 -7.50 3.29
C GLU A 77 -21.84 -6.39 2.70
N ASP A 78 -22.36 -5.16 2.70
CA ASP A 78 -21.59 -3.98 2.36
C ASP A 78 -20.46 -3.81 3.38
N MET A 79 -19.27 -3.43 2.94
CA MET A 79 -18.15 -3.24 3.85
C MET A 79 -17.28 -2.05 3.46
N PRO A 80 -16.79 -1.26 4.44
CA PRO A 80 -15.66 -0.40 4.18
C PRO A 80 -14.47 -1.27 3.74
N ILE A 81 -13.54 -0.74 2.96
CA ILE A 81 -12.32 -1.46 2.61
C ILE A 81 -11.21 -0.49 2.20
N GLN A 82 -9.99 -0.83 2.57
CA GLN A 82 -8.77 -0.23 2.04
C GLN A 82 -7.78 -1.35 1.74
N VAL A 83 -7.07 -1.21 0.61
CA VAL A 83 -6.09 -2.18 0.13
C VAL A 83 -4.80 -1.46 -0.22
N GLY A 84 -3.67 -2.16 -0.09
CA GLY A 84 -2.37 -1.63 -0.44
C GLY A 84 -1.28 -2.68 -0.28
N TRP A 85 -0.04 -2.29 -0.55
CA TRP A 85 1.15 -3.14 -0.42
C TRP A 85 2.18 -2.45 0.44
N HIS A 86 2.98 -3.25 1.17
CA HIS A 86 4.06 -2.78 2.02
C HIS A 86 5.41 -3.39 1.59
N PRO A 87 5.88 -3.14 0.35
CA PRO A 87 7.13 -3.72 -0.15
C PRO A 87 8.32 -3.10 0.59
N TRP A 88 9.23 -3.95 1.05
CA TRP A 88 10.54 -3.52 1.53
C TRP A 88 11.57 -3.63 0.41
N PHE A 89 12.21 -2.52 0.08
CA PHE A 89 13.36 -2.50 -0.81
C PHE A 89 14.65 -2.41 -0.01
N VAL A 90 15.73 -3.01 -0.52
CA VAL A 90 17.09 -2.68 -0.06
C VAL A 90 17.27 -1.15 -0.16
N LYS A 91 18.02 -0.54 0.76
CA LYS A 91 18.17 0.92 0.80
C LYS A 91 18.56 1.48 -0.60
N PRO A 92 17.71 2.28 -1.26
CA PRO A 92 18.06 2.95 -2.49
C PRO A 92 19.06 4.07 -2.20
N ILE A 93 19.90 4.39 -3.18
CA ILE A 93 20.77 5.57 -3.12
C ILE A 93 20.01 6.85 -3.51
N ALA A 94 18.90 6.70 -4.24
CA ALA A 94 18.02 7.79 -4.66
C ALA A 94 16.57 7.29 -4.80
N LEU A 95 15.61 8.11 -4.35
CA LEU A 95 14.19 7.96 -4.64
C LEU A 95 13.75 9.24 -5.36
N ASP A 96 13.49 9.12 -6.66
CA ASP A 96 12.95 10.20 -7.47
C ASP A 96 11.42 10.07 -7.51
N ALA A 97 10.74 10.89 -6.73
CA ALA A 97 9.30 10.98 -6.71
C ALA A 97 8.90 12.45 -6.48
N PRO A 98 8.27 13.11 -7.46
CA PRO A 98 7.82 14.50 -7.30
C PRO A 98 6.55 14.58 -6.44
N PHE A 99 6.59 13.99 -5.25
CA PHE A 99 5.50 14.10 -4.28
C PHE A 99 5.41 15.56 -3.83
N ALA A 100 4.37 16.26 -4.29
CA ALA A 100 4.17 17.68 -4.05
C ALA A 100 3.28 17.95 -2.81
N GLN A 101 2.54 16.93 -2.36
CA GLN A 101 1.55 17.04 -1.29
C GLN A 101 1.60 15.81 -0.40
N MET A 102 1.47 16.04 0.91
CA MET A 102 1.34 14.99 1.92
C MET A 102 0.28 15.34 2.96
N LEU A 103 -0.21 14.32 3.65
CA LEU A 103 -1.06 14.50 4.81
C LEU A 103 -0.20 14.73 6.05
N LEU A 104 -0.50 15.79 6.80
CA LEU A 104 0.18 16.06 8.06
C LEU A 104 -0.13 14.93 9.06
N ARG A 105 0.91 14.39 9.71
CA ARG A 105 0.74 13.46 10.83
C ARG A 105 0.56 14.20 12.14
N ASP A 106 -0.23 13.63 13.04
CA ASP A 106 -0.29 14.05 14.44
C ASP A 106 0.85 13.46 15.28
N ASP A 107 0.84 13.75 16.59
CA ASP A 107 1.84 13.29 17.55
C ASP A 107 1.81 11.77 17.79
N GLU A 108 0.73 11.09 17.38
CA GLU A 108 0.61 9.62 17.43
C GLU A 108 1.07 8.95 16.12
N GLY A 109 1.43 9.75 15.11
CA GLY A 109 1.89 9.27 13.80
C GLY A 109 0.75 8.93 12.84
N ILE A 110 -0.49 9.29 13.17
CA ILE A 110 -1.67 9.08 12.30
C ILE A 110 -1.83 10.29 11.39
N THR A 111 -2.21 10.05 10.13
CA THR A 111 -2.49 11.14 9.20
C THR A 111 -3.78 11.87 9.58
N THR A 112 -3.68 13.18 9.69
CA THR A 112 -4.82 14.09 9.74
C THR A 112 -5.42 14.29 8.35
N THR A 113 -6.50 15.07 8.24
CA THR A 113 -7.07 15.50 6.95
C THR A 113 -6.38 16.75 6.38
N GLU A 114 -5.39 17.32 7.07
CA GLU A 114 -4.68 18.52 6.62
C GLU A 114 -3.64 18.17 5.55
N ILE A 115 -3.78 18.82 4.38
CA ILE A 115 -2.85 18.66 3.26
C ILE A 115 -1.79 19.76 3.31
N ILE A 116 -0.52 19.36 3.36
CA ILE A 116 0.62 20.27 3.31
C ILE A 116 1.40 20.09 2.02
N ARG A 117 1.92 21.22 1.50
CA ARG A 117 2.85 21.20 0.37
C ARG A 117 4.22 20.77 0.86
N THR A 118 4.88 19.93 0.08
CA THR A 118 6.23 19.46 0.37
C THR A 118 7.10 19.56 -0.88
N SER A 119 8.39 19.78 -0.67
CA SER A 119 9.41 19.52 -1.67
C SER A 119 10.07 18.21 -1.28
N PHE A 120 9.62 17.11 -1.88
CA PHE A 120 10.32 15.82 -1.75
C PHE A 120 11.70 15.97 -2.39
N ALA A 121 12.71 16.31 -1.58
CA ALA A 121 14.08 16.39 -2.04
C ALA A 121 14.61 14.97 -2.23
N SER A 122 15.27 14.73 -3.37
CA SER A 122 15.90 13.45 -3.71
C SER A 122 16.95 12.96 -2.69
N THR A 123 17.34 13.82 -1.74
CA THR A 123 18.34 13.55 -0.71
C THR A 123 17.80 12.91 0.58
N HIS A 124 16.53 12.47 0.64
CA HIS A 124 15.93 11.68 1.74
C HIS A 124 15.94 12.34 3.16
N GLU A 125 16.58 13.49 3.34
CA GLU A 125 16.61 14.15 4.65
C GLU A 125 15.21 14.67 5.03
N GLY A 126 14.61 14.05 6.05
CA GLY A 126 13.41 14.53 6.72
C GLY A 126 12.10 13.81 6.39
N ILE A 127 12.09 12.85 5.45
CA ILE A 127 10.89 12.09 5.08
C ILE A 127 11.10 10.63 5.47
N THR A 128 10.36 10.14 6.46
CA THR A 128 10.67 8.81 7.02
C THR A 128 9.47 7.93 7.29
N ASP A 129 8.24 8.44 7.18
CA ASP A 129 7.02 7.67 7.48
C ASP A 129 5.74 8.34 6.91
N ASP A 130 5.88 9.07 5.81
CA ASP A 130 4.92 10.11 5.40
C ASP A 130 3.97 9.59 4.31
N CYS A 131 2.70 10.02 4.36
CA CYS A 131 1.68 9.67 3.39
C CYS A 131 1.48 10.80 2.38
N PHE A 132 1.81 10.52 1.12
CA PHE A 132 1.69 11.43 -0.01
C PHE A 132 0.39 11.22 -0.76
N ILE A 133 -0.21 12.31 -1.23
CA ILE A 133 -1.35 12.28 -2.16
C ILE A 133 -0.77 12.43 -3.56
N ALA A 134 -0.82 11.37 -4.35
CA ALA A 134 -0.09 11.30 -5.60
C ALA A 134 -0.70 10.29 -6.56
N GLU A 135 -1.70 10.73 -7.31
CA GLU A 135 -2.23 10.01 -8.45
C GLU A 135 -1.31 10.17 -9.66
N SER A 136 -1.12 9.11 -10.43
CA SER A 136 -0.36 9.14 -11.69
C SER A 136 1.12 9.53 -11.56
N ILE A 137 1.70 9.46 -10.36
CA ILE A 137 3.15 9.56 -10.16
C ILE A 137 3.77 8.18 -10.30
N SER A 138 4.97 8.12 -10.88
CA SER A 138 5.77 6.89 -10.98
C SER A 138 7.10 7.05 -10.24
N PRO A 139 7.17 6.73 -8.94
CA PRO A 139 8.41 6.80 -8.18
C PRO A 139 9.50 5.94 -8.83
N VAL A 140 10.75 6.41 -8.82
CA VAL A 140 11.90 5.66 -9.32
C VAL A 140 12.93 5.49 -8.22
N LEU A 141 13.20 4.24 -7.88
CA LEU A 141 14.27 3.85 -6.97
C LEU A 141 15.55 3.60 -7.78
N SER A 142 16.67 4.19 -7.36
CA SER A 142 18.00 3.88 -7.91
C SER A 142 18.85 3.21 -6.84
N PHE A 143 19.56 2.15 -7.22
CA PHE A 143 20.40 1.35 -6.34
C PHE A 143 21.89 1.53 -6.65
N SER A 144 22.76 1.13 -5.71
CA SER A 144 24.22 1.29 -5.82
C SER A 144 24.86 0.41 -6.89
N ASP A 145 24.18 -0.65 -7.33
CA ASP A 145 24.59 -1.52 -8.44
C ASP A 145 24.15 -1.00 -9.82
N GLY A 146 23.55 0.19 -9.85
CA GLY A 146 23.07 0.85 -11.07
C GLY A 146 21.64 0.48 -11.47
N ILE A 147 20.99 -0.50 -10.82
CA ILE A 147 19.59 -0.85 -11.16
C ILE A 147 18.68 0.36 -10.89
N GLN A 148 17.75 0.60 -11.80
CA GLN A 148 16.65 1.53 -11.61
C GLN A 148 15.32 0.79 -11.65
N LEU A 149 14.48 1.01 -10.64
CA LEU A 149 13.17 0.40 -10.51
C LEU A 149 12.09 1.47 -10.53
N SER A 150 11.26 1.46 -11.57
CA SER A 150 10.09 2.32 -11.67
C SER A 150 8.88 1.63 -11.04
N LEU A 151 8.20 2.37 -10.17
CA LEU A 151 7.01 1.98 -9.45
C LEU A 151 5.80 2.68 -10.08
N ALA A 152 4.69 1.99 -10.26
CA ALA A 152 3.45 2.59 -10.76
C ALA A 152 2.23 1.91 -10.13
N SER A 153 1.16 2.65 -9.84
CA SER A 153 -0.07 2.10 -9.25
C SER A 153 -1.28 2.98 -9.59
N ASP A 154 -2.49 2.39 -9.56
CA ASP A 154 -3.76 3.13 -9.57
C ASP A 154 -4.24 3.54 -8.17
N CYS A 155 -3.45 3.25 -7.13
CA CYS A 155 -3.66 3.79 -5.81
C CYS A 155 -3.49 5.31 -5.79
N SER A 156 -4.25 5.97 -4.93
CA SER A 156 -4.25 7.44 -4.80
C SER A 156 -3.20 7.95 -3.82
N HIS A 157 -2.68 7.09 -2.94
CA HIS A 157 -1.76 7.44 -1.88
C HIS A 157 -0.49 6.59 -1.95
N TRP A 158 0.62 7.20 -1.54
CA TRP A 158 1.91 6.54 -1.35
C TRP A 158 2.41 6.80 0.06
N VAL A 159 2.71 5.76 0.83
CA VAL A 159 3.46 5.91 2.09
C VAL A 159 4.94 5.65 1.81
N VAL A 160 5.82 6.53 2.28
CA VAL A 160 7.27 6.31 2.25
C VAL A 160 7.77 6.15 3.68
N TYR A 161 8.21 4.94 4.00
CA TYR A 161 8.86 4.62 5.26
C TYR A 161 10.36 4.43 5.04
N ASP A 162 11.18 5.31 5.64
CA ASP A 162 12.63 5.39 5.36
C ASP A 162 13.53 5.36 6.60
N LYS A 163 12.99 5.00 7.77
CA LYS A 163 13.74 5.03 9.04
C LYS A 163 14.94 4.07 9.07
N PRO A 164 14.86 2.81 8.60
CA PRO A 164 15.98 1.88 8.69
C PRO A 164 17.11 2.26 7.72
N ALA A 165 18.35 2.12 8.19
CA ALA A 165 19.52 2.39 7.36
C ALA A 165 19.70 1.42 6.19
N HIS A 166 19.06 0.25 6.23
CA HIS A 166 19.25 -0.84 5.27
C HIS A 166 18.07 -1.07 4.33
N ALA A 167 16.95 -0.36 4.52
CA ALA A 167 15.74 -0.59 3.74
C ALA A 167 14.81 0.62 3.69
N THR A 168 13.98 0.67 2.66
CA THR A 168 12.95 1.69 2.41
C THR A 168 11.66 1.03 1.93
N CYS A 169 10.51 1.49 2.40
CA CYS A 169 9.21 1.13 1.85
C CYS A 169 8.68 2.26 0.97
N VAL A 170 8.10 1.89 -0.17
CA VAL A 170 7.34 2.80 -1.03
C VAL A 170 6.01 2.11 -1.35
N GLU A 171 4.96 2.55 -0.66
CA GLU A 171 3.75 1.77 -0.44
C GLU A 171 2.54 2.39 -1.14
N PRO A 172 2.03 1.81 -2.23
CA PRO A 172 0.79 2.27 -2.83
C PRO A 172 -0.41 1.80 -2.00
N GLN A 173 -1.28 2.74 -1.62
CA GLN A 173 -2.48 2.49 -0.80
C GLN A 173 -3.73 3.13 -1.44
N SER A 174 -4.86 2.43 -1.40
CA SER A 174 -6.10 2.86 -2.06
C SER A 174 -6.78 4.07 -1.40
N GLY A 175 -6.29 4.47 -0.22
CA GLY A 175 -6.70 5.59 0.61
C GLY A 175 -5.62 5.88 1.65
N PRO A 176 -5.72 6.99 2.39
CA PRO A 176 -4.73 7.33 3.41
C PRO A 176 -4.81 6.41 4.64
N PRO A 177 -3.80 6.43 5.53
CA PRO A 177 -3.96 5.87 6.87
C PRO A 177 -5.22 6.41 7.56
N ASP A 178 -5.90 5.55 8.31
CA ASP A 178 -7.15 5.86 9.01
C ASP A 178 -8.33 6.36 8.13
N ALA A 179 -8.27 6.19 6.80
CA ALA A 179 -9.38 6.57 5.89
C ALA A 179 -10.72 5.94 6.26
N ILE A 180 -10.70 4.77 6.93
CA ILE A 180 -11.93 4.12 7.40
C ILE A 180 -12.73 4.99 8.38
N ASN A 181 -12.07 5.86 9.13
CA ASN A 181 -12.70 6.79 10.06
C ASN A 181 -12.98 8.17 9.45
N THR A 182 -12.25 8.57 8.41
CA THR A 182 -12.34 9.93 7.84
C THR A 182 -13.10 9.98 6.51
N CYS A 183 -12.83 9.06 5.58
CA CYS A 183 -13.40 9.00 4.24
C CYS A 183 -13.51 7.55 3.71
N PRO A 184 -14.29 6.67 4.36
CA PRO A 184 -14.30 5.25 4.04
C PRO A 184 -14.78 4.97 2.61
N THR A 185 -14.00 4.20 1.87
CA THR A 185 -14.49 3.55 0.65
C THR A 185 -15.32 2.34 1.04
N VAL A 186 -16.61 2.34 0.67
CA VAL A 186 -17.52 1.21 0.93
C VAL A 186 -17.81 0.49 -0.38
N ILE A 187 -17.64 -0.83 -0.37
CA ILE A 187 -18.07 -1.70 -1.47
C ILE A 187 -19.35 -2.44 -1.09
N ALA A 188 -20.32 -2.44 -1.98
CA ALA A 188 -21.60 -3.09 -1.76
C ALA A 188 -21.48 -4.62 -1.87
N ARG A 189 -22.39 -5.37 -1.24
CA ARG A 189 -22.47 -6.82 -1.38
C ARG A 189 -22.55 -7.23 -2.86
N GLY A 190 -21.70 -8.18 -3.24
CA GLY A 190 -21.55 -8.66 -4.61
C GLY A 190 -20.62 -7.80 -5.48
N GLN A 191 -20.08 -6.70 -4.95
CA GLN A 191 -19.08 -5.87 -5.62
C GLN A 191 -17.67 -6.21 -5.13
N SER A 192 -16.68 -5.68 -5.85
CA SER A 192 -15.27 -5.81 -5.51
C SER A 192 -14.54 -4.49 -5.71
N LEU A 193 -13.50 -4.26 -4.89
CA LEU A 193 -12.49 -3.23 -5.13
C LEU A 193 -11.23 -3.90 -5.65
N SER A 194 -10.72 -3.41 -6.78
CA SER A 194 -9.43 -3.86 -7.32
C SER A 194 -8.45 -2.70 -7.41
N ARG A 195 -7.19 -2.95 -7.06
CA ARG A 195 -6.05 -2.06 -7.30
C ARG A 195 -4.89 -2.84 -7.89
N TRP A 196 -3.98 -2.16 -8.56
CA TRP A 196 -2.76 -2.75 -9.08
C TRP A 196 -1.51 -1.95 -8.72
N PHE A 197 -0.39 -2.65 -8.63
CA PHE A 197 0.93 -2.09 -8.37
C PHE A 197 1.95 -2.79 -9.26
N ARG A 198 2.69 -2.02 -10.06
CA ARG A 198 3.70 -2.52 -10.98
C ARG A 198 5.08 -2.05 -10.56
N LEU A 199 6.03 -2.97 -10.61
CA LEU A 199 7.46 -2.73 -10.45
C LEU A 199 8.12 -3.10 -11.77
N THR A 200 8.81 -2.15 -12.40
CA THR A 200 9.46 -2.34 -13.71
C THR A 200 10.93 -1.96 -13.60
N VAL A 201 11.82 -2.85 -14.03
CA VAL A 201 13.24 -2.50 -14.21
C VAL A 201 13.32 -1.49 -15.34
N ALA A 202 13.62 -0.24 -15.00
CA ALA A 202 13.65 0.89 -15.93
C ALA A 202 15.00 0.99 -16.67
N GLY A 203 16.05 0.35 -16.16
CA GLY A 203 17.36 0.28 -16.79
C GLY A 203 18.50 0.06 -15.78
N TYR A 204 19.72 0.18 -16.30
CA TYR A 204 20.96 0.20 -15.51
C TYR A 204 21.65 1.54 -15.74
N ARG A 205 21.77 2.37 -14.71
CA ARG A 205 22.63 3.57 -14.73
C ARG A 205 24.08 3.08 -14.58
N GLN A 206 24.97 3.46 -15.49
CA GLN A 206 26.40 3.26 -15.24
C GLN A 206 26.79 4.09 -14.03
N VAL A 207 27.29 3.43 -12.99
CA VAL A 207 27.92 4.09 -11.85
C VAL A 207 29.37 4.30 -12.25
N GLU A 208 29.78 5.55 -12.48
CA GLU A 208 31.19 5.94 -12.66
C GLU A 208 31.97 5.77 -11.35
#